data_AF-A0A2E5LWL9-F1
#
_entry.id   AF-A0A2E5LWL9-F1
#
_cell.length_a   1.000
_cell.length_b   1.000
_cell.length_c   1.000
_cell.angle_alpha   90.00
_cell.angle_beta   90.00
_cell.angle_gamma   90.00
#
_symmetry.space_group_name_H-M   'P 1'
#
loop_
_entity.id
_entity.type
_entity.pdbx_description
1 polymer ?
#
loop_
_entity_poly.entity_id
_entity_poly.type
_entity_poly.pdbx_seq_one_letter_code
_entity_poly.pdbx_strand_id
1 'polypeptide(L)'
;MPGAAEGFRAIAKNFECAVVSARGEAARSVTEAWLVQTLELLPPLWLRASWRERSSAFKARVIPPLKPLAHFEDDPNTALLLADQIPHVFLLDWPRNQGVEQSNIHRIQRLADALPILEVIVGD
;
A
#
# COMPACT_ATOMS: atom_id res chain seq x y z
N MET A 1 -2.71 4.33 12.04
CA MET A 1 -3.42 3.13 12.50
C MET A 1 -2.58 2.41 13.55
N PRO A 2 -3.15 1.90 14.65
CA PRO A 2 -2.43 1.05 15.59
C PRO A 2 -1.87 -0.20 14.89
N GLY A 3 -0.66 -0.63 15.25
CA GLY A 3 -0.06 -1.85 14.71
C GLY A 3 0.50 -1.76 13.28
N ALA A 4 0.46 -0.59 12.63
CA ALA A 4 0.96 -0.43 11.25
C ALA A 4 2.47 -0.67 11.15
N ALA A 5 3.25 -0.12 12.09
CA ALA A 5 4.70 -0.24 12.04
C ALA A 5 5.13 -1.70 12.25
N GLU A 6 4.54 -2.37 13.22
CA GLU A 6 4.77 -3.78 13.53
C GLU A 6 4.33 -4.68 12.37
N GLY A 7 3.14 -4.43 11.80
CA GLY A 7 2.65 -5.18 10.65
C GLY A 7 3.52 -4.99 9.41
N PHE A 8 3.92 -3.76 9.10
CA PHE A 8 4.84 -3.49 8.00
C PHE A 8 6.18 -4.21 8.21
N ARG A 9 6.78 -4.08 9.40
CA ARG A 9 8.04 -4.77 9.73
C ARG A 9 7.91 -6.28 9.63
N ALA A 10 6.77 -6.86 10.04
CA ALA A 10 6.53 -8.29 9.93
C ALA A 10 6.47 -8.75 8.46
N ILE A 11 5.78 -8.01 7.60
CA ILE A 11 5.75 -8.28 6.15
C ILE A 11 7.15 -8.11 5.54
N ALA A 12 7.85 -7.03 5.87
CA ALA A 12 9.18 -6.72 5.33
C ALA A 12 10.28 -7.75 5.69
N LYS A 13 10.02 -8.68 6.61
CA LYS A 13 10.94 -9.80 6.90
C LYS A 13 10.99 -10.82 5.76
N ASN A 14 9.89 -10.99 5.03
CA ASN A 14 9.73 -12.04 4.02
C ASN A 14 9.48 -11.47 2.61
N PHE A 15 9.24 -10.16 2.50
CA PHE A 15 8.86 -9.50 1.25
C PHE A 15 9.66 -8.23 1.02
N GLU A 16 9.95 -7.94 -0.24
CA GLU A 16 10.45 -6.62 -0.65
C GLU A 16 9.30 -5.61 -0.58
N CYS A 17 9.43 -4.63 0.32
CA CYS A 17 8.39 -3.64 0.57
C CYS A 17 8.76 -2.27 0.01
N ALA A 18 7.77 -1.65 -0.63
CA ALA A 18 7.83 -0.31 -1.22
C ALA A 18 6.76 0.58 -0.58
N VAL A 19 7.01 1.89 -0.48
CA VAL A 19 6.00 2.89 -0.08
C VAL A 19 5.70 3.81 -1.25
N VAL A 20 4.44 3.80 -1.69
CA VAL A 20 3.93 4.72 -2.72
C VAL A 20 2.93 5.67 -2.07
N SER A 21 3.29 6.95 -1.95
CA SER A 21 2.48 7.95 -1.26
C SER A 21 2.13 9.10 -2.19
N ALA A 22 0.87 9.54 -2.13
CA ALA A 22 0.45 10.75 -2.83
C ALA A 22 0.92 12.04 -2.13
N ARG A 23 1.94 12.01 -1.27
CA ARG A 23 2.64 13.23 -0.83
C ARG A 23 3.46 13.79 -1.99
N GLY A 24 3.58 15.10 -2.06
CA GLY A 24 4.40 15.76 -3.08
C GLY A 24 5.91 15.56 -2.82
N GLU A 25 6.74 15.60 -3.86
CA GLU A 25 8.19 15.42 -3.71
C GLU A 25 8.86 16.44 -2.78
N ALA A 26 8.30 17.62 -2.64
CA ALA A 26 8.75 18.61 -1.66
C ALA A 26 8.70 18.08 -0.20
N ALA A 27 7.91 17.04 0.07
CA ALA A 27 7.79 16.39 1.38
C ALA A 27 8.68 15.15 1.53
N ARG A 28 9.63 14.89 0.62
CA ARG A 28 10.50 13.71 0.66
C ARG A 28 11.25 13.57 1.96
N SER A 29 12.10 14.54 2.30
CA SER A 29 12.97 14.45 3.49
C SER A 29 12.18 14.25 4.79
N VAL A 30 11.05 14.95 4.96
CA VAL A 30 10.18 14.77 6.14
C VAL A 30 9.48 13.41 6.15
N THR A 31 9.12 12.88 4.98
CA THR A 31 8.49 11.56 4.87
C THR A 31 9.50 10.45 5.14
N GLU A 32 10.71 10.54 4.59
CA GLU A 32 11.79 9.59 4.84
C GLU A 32 12.20 9.59 6.33
N ALA A 33 12.35 10.77 6.94
CA ALA A 33 12.63 10.88 8.38
C ALA A 33 11.52 10.23 9.23
N TRP A 34 10.26 10.47 8.88
CA TRP A 34 9.13 9.85 9.57
C TRP A 34 9.10 8.33 9.39
N LEU A 35 9.42 7.82 8.19
CA LEU A 35 9.50 6.38 7.92
C LEU A 35 10.61 5.73 8.74
N VAL A 36 11.81 6.33 8.77
CA VAL A 36 12.92 5.84 9.60
C VAL A 36 12.53 5.82 11.08
N GLN A 37 11.92 6.89 11.58
CA GLN A 37 11.51 6.96 12.99
C GLN A 37 10.41 5.93 13.33
N THR A 38 9.46 5.71 12.42
CA THR A 38 8.26 4.91 12.71
C THR A 38 8.47 3.43 12.43
N LEU A 39 9.10 3.13 11.29
CA LEU A 39 9.31 1.77 10.80
C LEU A 39 10.67 1.22 11.21
N GLU A 40 11.61 2.06 11.65
CA GLU A 40 13.02 1.69 11.90
C GLU A 40 13.74 1.19 10.64
N LEU A 41 13.22 1.58 9.47
CA LEU A 41 13.74 1.26 8.15
C LEU A 41 13.34 2.34 7.14
N LEU A 42 14.08 2.44 6.05
CA LEU A 42 13.75 3.32 4.94
C LEU A 42 13.45 2.48 3.69
N PRO A 43 12.16 2.16 3.43
CA PRO A 43 11.79 1.43 2.23
C PRO A 43 11.92 2.35 1.01
N PRO A 44 12.11 1.80 -0.20
CA PRO A 44 11.97 2.56 -1.43
C PRO A 44 10.68 3.41 -1.43
N LEU A 45 10.80 4.70 -1.76
CA LEU A 45 9.74 5.69 -1.60
C LEU A 45 9.46 6.42 -2.93
N TRP A 46 8.23 6.26 -3.42
CA TRP A 46 7.69 7.00 -4.57
C TRP A 46 6.69 8.04 -4.08
N LEU A 47 6.92 9.29 -4.48
CA LEU A 47 6.06 10.42 -4.20
C LEU A 47 5.54 11.03 -5.51
N ARG A 48 4.42 11.76 -5.44
CA ARG A 48 3.91 12.46 -6.62
C ARG A 48 4.77 13.69 -6.88
N ALA A 49 5.00 14.02 -8.15
CA ALA A 49 5.79 15.20 -8.51
C ALA A 49 5.15 16.50 -8.00
N SER A 50 3.82 16.62 -8.05
CA SER A 50 3.08 17.77 -7.53
C SER A 50 1.65 17.42 -7.12
N TRP A 51 1.00 18.33 -6.40
CA TRP A 51 -0.39 18.19 -5.96
C TRP A 51 -1.42 18.19 -7.11
N ARG A 52 -1.02 18.61 -8.32
CA ARG A 52 -1.90 18.68 -9.49
C ARG A 52 -2.33 17.31 -10.01
N GLU A 53 -1.55 16.27 -9.72
CA GLU A 53 -1.91 14.89 -10.03
C GLU A 53 -2.80 14.30 -8.92
N ARG A 54 -3.94 13.71 -9.32
CA ARG A 54 -4.82 13.00 -8.39
C ARG A 54 -4.11 11.79 -7.82
N SER A 55 -4.33 11.50 -6.53
CA SER A 55 -3.71 10.36 -5.82
C SER A 55 -3.92 9.03 -6.54
N SER A 56 -5.15 8.74 -6.96
CA SER A 56 -5.50 7.51 -7.66
C SER A 56 -4.80 7.40 -9.02
N ALA A 57 -4.75 8.49 -9.79
CA ALA A 57 -4.05 8.53 -11.08
C ALA A 57 -2.54 8.32 -10.92
N PHE A 58 -1.93 8.97 -9.92
CA PHE A 58 -0.51 8.76 -9.59
C PHE A 58 -0.21 7.30 -9.26
N LYS A 59 -0.98 6.70 -8.34
CA LYS A 59 -0.79 5.31 -7.92
C LYS A 59 -1.04 4.33 -9.06
N ALA A 60 -2.10 4.50 -9.85
CA ALA A 60 -2.36 3.68 -11.03
C ALA A 60 -1.24 3.76 -12.09
N ARG A 61 -0.57 4.90 -12.21
CA ARG A 61 0.57 5.04 -13.12
C ARG A 61 1.86 4.43 -12.57
N VAL A 62 2.10 4.54 -11.26
CA VAL A 62 3.37 4.14 -10.63
C VAL A 62 3.39 2.68 -10.20
N ILE A 63 2.28 2.14 -9.70
CA ILE A 63 2.25 0.83 -9.04
C ILE A 63 2.42 -0.33 -10.05
N PRO A 64 1.67 -0.42 -11.18
CA PRO A 64 1.79 -1.57 -12.07
C PRO A 64 3.19 -1.80 -12.65
N PRO A 65 3.96 -0.76 -13.05
CA PRO A 65 5.35 -0.94 -13.47
C PRO A 65 6.28 -1.56 -12.41
N LEU A 66 5.96 -1.41 -11.12
CA LEU A 66 6.71 -2.04 -10.03
C LEU A 66 6.42 -3.54 -9.89
N LYS A 67 5.41 -4.05 -10.62
CA LYS A 67 4.97 -5.45 -10.61
C LYS A 67 4.77 -6.02 -9.19
N PRO A 68 4.01 -5.33 -8.32
CA PRO A 68 3.82 -5.82 -6.96
C PRO A 68 3.02 -7.12 -6.96
N LEU A 69 3.33 -8.00 -6.01
CA LEU A 69 2.45 -9.13 -5.69
C LEU A 69 1.12 -8.64 -5.13
N ALA A 70 1.18 -7.64 -4.25
CA ALA A 70 0.02 -7.03 -3.63
C ALA A 70 0.25 -5.55 -3.28
N HIS A 71 -0.84 -4.78 -3.14
CA HIS A 71 -0.81 -3.39 -2.67
C HIS A 71 -1.76 -3.19 -1.49
N PHE A 72 -1.41 -2.29 -0.56
CA PHE A 72 -2.23 -1.94 0.60
C PHE A 72 -2.85 -0.55 0.43
N GLU A 73 -4.18 -0.45 0.52
CA GLU A 73 -4.91 0.80 0.25
C GLU A 73 -6.05 1.02 1.25
N ASP A 74 -6.40 2.27 1.53
CA ASP A 74 -7.56 2.66 2.33
C ASP A 74 -8.59 3.49 1.53
N ASP A 75 -8.19 4.04 0.38
CA ASP A 75 -9.07 4.79 -0.52
C ASP A 75 -9.88 3.86 -1.45
N PRO A 76 -11.23 3.95 -1.45
CA PRO A 76 -12.09 3.03 -2.21
C PRO A 76 -11.86 3.12 -3.72
N ASN A 77 -11.71 4.34 -4.27
CA ASN A 77 -11.56 4.54 -5.70
C ASN A 77 -10.21 4.04 -6.20
N THR A 78 -9.15 4.26 -5.42
CA THR A 78 -7.80 3.78 -5.74
C THR A 78 -7.76 2.25 -5.64
N ALA A 79 -8.41 1.65 -4.65
CA ALA A 79 -8.45 0.20 -4.49
C ALA A 79 -9.09 -0.49 -5.71
N LEU A 80 -10.27 -0.02 -6.15
CA LEU A 80 -10.93 -0.53 -7.37
C LEU A 80 -10.06 -0.33 -8.62
N LEU A 81 -9.52 0.89 -8.79
CA LEU A 81 -8.68 1.20 -9.95
C LEU A 81 -7.43 0.31 -10.02
N LEU A 82 -6.82 -0.02 -8.88
CA LEU A 82 -5.65 -0.90 -8.83
C LEU A 82 -6.01 -2.37 -8.96
N ALA A 83 -7.16 -2.81 -8.47
CA ALA A 83 -7.61 -4.19 -8.57
C ALA A 83 -7.73 -4.66 -10.05
N ASP A 84 -7.96 -3.74 -10.98
CA ASP A 84 -7.94 -4.02 -12.43
C ASP A 84 -6.52 -4.17 -13.03
N GLN A 85 -5.47 -3.84 -12.28
CA GLN A 85 -4.11 -3.66 -12.79
C GLN A 85 -3.05 -4.52 -12.08
N ILE A 86 -3.34 -5.01 -10.88
CA ILE A 86 -2.41 -5.82 -10.09
C ILE A 86 -3.09 -7.05 -9.49
N PRO A 87 -2.34 -8.10 -9.15
CA PRO A 87 -2.91 -9.38 -8.73
C PRO A 87 -3.77 -9.27 -7.48
N HIS A 88 -3.33 -8.52 -6.47
CA HIS A 88 -4.01 -8.45 -5.17
C HIS A 88 -4.01 -7.04 -4.59
N VAL A 89 -5.13 -6.64 -4.01
CA VAL A 89 -5.26 -5.40 -3.25
C VAL A 89 -5.74 -5.73 -1.84
N PHE A 90 -4.97 -5.38 -0.83
CA PHE A 90 -5.39 -5.42 0.57
C PHE A 90 -6.04 -4.08 0.93
N LEU A 91 -7.36 -4.09 1.10
CA LEU A 91 -8.14 -2.93 1.48
C LEU A 91 -8.26 -2.86 3.01
N LEU A 92 -7.68 -1.82 3.61
CA LEU A 92 -7.87 -1.53 5.03
C LEU A 92 -9.32 -1.13 5.29
N ASP A 93 -9.95 -1.86 6.20
CA ASP A 93 -11.36 -1.70 6.51
C ASP A 93 -11.63 -0.31 7.12
N TRP A 94 -12.53 0.45 6.48
CA TRP A 94 -12.90 1.80 6.91
C TRP A 94 -14.38 2.04 6.59
N PRO A 95 -15.11 2.86 7.38
CA PRO A 95 -16.51 3.16 7.09
C PRO A 95 -16.79 3.67 5.66
N ARG A 96 -15.82 4.38 5.07
CA ARG A 96 -15.96 4.98 3.73
C ARG A 96 -15.82 3.99 2.56
N ASN A 97 -15.35 2.77 2.81
CA ASN A 97 -15.06 1.79 1.76
C ASN A 97 -15.90 0.51 1.85
N GLN A 98 -16.94 0.46 2.69
CA GLN A 98 -17.77 -0.73 2.93
C GLN A 98 -18.38 -1.35 1.66
N GLY A 99 -18.70 -0.55 0.64
CA GLY A 99 -19.27 -1.02 -0.62
C GLY A 99 -18.23 -1.42 -1.69
N VAL A 100 -16.95 -1.53 -1.34
CA VAL A 100 -15.90 -1.92 -2.29
C VAL A 100 -15.73 -3.44 -2.28
N GLU A 101 -16.03 -4.06 -3.42
CA GLU A 101 -15.93 -5.50 -3.63
C GLU A 101 -15.36 -5.81 -5.02
N GLN A 102 -14.38 -6.70 -5.08
CA GLN A 102 -13.84 -7.29 -6.32
C GLN A 102 -13.13 -8.60 -5.94
N SER A 103 -13.03 -9.55 -6.86
CA SER A 103 -12.54 -10.91 -6.56
C SER A 103 -11.11 -10.98 -6.01
N ASN A 104 -10.30 -9.96 -6.25
CA ASN A 104 -8.92 -9.86 -5.81
C ASN A 104 -8.68 -8.75 -4.76
N ILE A 105 -9.75 -8.20 -4.18
CA ILE A 105 -9.67 -7.27 -3.05
C ILE A 105 -9.87 -8.06 -1.74
N HIS A 106 -8.87 -7.98 -0.87
CA HIS A 106 -8.82 -8.64 0.43
C HIS A 106 -9.02 -7.62 1.54
N ARG A 107 -10.11 -7.72 2.30
CA ARG A 107 -10.40 -6.77 3.39
C ARG A 107 -9.62 -7.17 4.64
N ILE A 108 -8.91 -6.21 5.23
CA ILE A 108 -8.06 -6.40 6.40
C ILE A 108 -8.28 -5.27 7.41
N GLN A 109 -8.16 -5.52 8.71
CA GLN A 109 -8.26 -4.45 9.73
C GLN A 109 -6.89 -3.86 10.06
N ARG A 110 -5.85 -4.67 9.96
CA ARG A 110 -4.45 -4.32 10.23
C ARG A 110 -3.56 -4.89 9.13
N LEU A 111 -2.40 -4.27 8.91
CA LEU A 111 -1.44 -4.77 7.91
C LEU A 111 -1.02 -6.22 8.20
N ALA A 112 -0.84 -6.60 9.47
CA ALA A 112 -0.47 -7.96 9.86
C ALA A 112 -1.50 -9.03 9.45
N ASP A 113 -2.77 -8.65 9.25
CA ASP A 113 -3.83 -9.59 8.86
C ASP A 113 -3.65 -10.09 7.41
N ALA A 114 -2.79 -9.43 6.62
CA ALA A 114 -2.45 -9.87 5.27
C ALA A 114 -1.45 -11.04 5.23
N LEU A 115 -0.69 -11.30 6.30
CA LEU A 115 0.38 -12.31 6.30
C LEU A 115 -0.11 -13.72 5.91
N PRO A 116 -1.20 -14.26 6.52
CA PRO A 116 -1.67 -15.60 6.14
C PRO A 116 -2.12 -15.70 4.68
N ILE A 117 -2.64 -14.60 4.12
CA ILE A 117 -3.10 -14.54 2.74
C ILE A 117 -1.89 -14.46 1.79
N LEU A 118 -0.90 -13.64 2.12
CA LEU A 118 0.36 -13.54 1.38
C LEU A 118 1.13 -14.86 1.35
N GLU A 119 1.13 -15.62 2.45
CA GLU A 119 1.75 -16.94 2.52
C GLU A 119 1.11 -17.94 1.54
N VAL A 120 -0.22 -17.93 1.42
CA VAL A 120 -0.94 -18.76 0.44
C VAL A 120 -0.59 -18.30 -0.98
N ILE A 121 -0.64 -16.99 -1.24
CA ILE A 121 -0.36 -16.41 -2.57
C ILE A 121 1.06 -16.75 -3.08
N VAL A 122 2.07 -16.82 -2.20
CA VAL A 122 3.46 -17.16 -2.59
C VAL A 122 3.69 -18.67 -2.62
N GLY A 123 2.91 -19.44 -1.86
CA GLY A 123 3.02 -20.90 -1.81
C GLY A 123 2.43 -21.62 -3.02
N ASP A 124 1.52 -20.97 -3.73
CA ASP A 124 0.90 -21.41 -5.01
C ASP A 124 1.78 -21.07 -6.22
#